data_AF-A0A3D8I4S0-F1
#
_entry.id   AF-A0A3D8I4S0-F1
#
_cell.length_a   1.000
_cell.length_b   1.000
_cell.length_c   1.000
_cell.angle_alpha   90.00
_cell.angle_beta   90.00
_cell.angle_gamma   90.00
#
_symmetry.space_group_name_H-M   'P 1'
#
loop_
_entity.id
_entity.type
_entity.pdbx_description
1 polymer ?
#
loop_
_entity_poly.entity_id
_entity_poly.type
_entity_poly.pdbx_seq_one_letter_code
_entity_poly.pdbx_strand_id
1 'polypeptide(L)'
;MLAQHTWLEHISLLQSHIYEFSSLPSTQLYALEMIKSNTLMPPFCIWARHQSDAIGSRGNRWEEVPNAMTFSFALTLASLPKDLKIQSASIFFGVIMCEFLRSLGSQTWLKYPNDLYIGEGKIGGILTQKIHNTLICGIGINLHSPQHSKYPTLEEPISHKIEARAFLEDFFESFNNFVSWKQIFSIYKLEFNKNNTFFFHLDGKQIALENTTLNEDGSLNINGHKIYSLR
;
A
#
# COMPACT_ATOMS: atom_id res chain seq x y z
N MET A 1 10.49 -12.36 21.31
CA MET A 1 9.33 -13.18 21.69
C MET A 1 8.07 -12.35 21.89
N LEU A 2 7.98 -11.42 22.86
CA LEU A 2 6.76 -10.58 23.07
C LEU A 2 6.32 -9.75 21.84
N ALA A 3 7.24 -9.20 21.06
CA ALA A 3 6.90 -8.35 19.89
C ALA A 3 6.42 -9.12 18.65
N GLN A 4 6.78 -10.42 18.53
CA GLN A 4 6.24 -11.28 17.46
C GLN A 4 4.81 -11.71 17.79
N HIS A 5 4.52 -11.96 19.07
CA HIS A 5 3.16 -12.27 19.53
C HIS A 5 2.16 -11.16 19.20
N THR A 6 2.53 -9.89 19.42
CA THR A 6 1.65 -8.75 19.15
C THR A 6 1.40 -8.50 17.67
N TRP A 7 2.35 -8.78 16.77
CA TRP A 7 2.10 -8.61 15.32
C TRP A 7 1.11 -9.65 14.81
N LEU A 8 1.31 -10.91 15.17
CA LEU A 8 0.46 -12.04 14.73
C LEU A 8 -0.96 -11.98 15.29
N GLU A 9 -1.12 -11.62 16.57
CA GLU A 9 -2.44 -11.45 17.20
C GLU A 9 -3.25 -10.33 16.52
N HIS A 10 -2.59 -9.25 16.12
CA HIS A 10 -3.25 -8.14 15.42
C HIS A 10 -3.67 -8.49 13.99
N ILE A 11 -3.01 -9.45 13.34
CA ILE A 11 -3.37 -9.92 11.99
C ILE A 11 -4.68 -10.72 12.01
N SER A 12 -4.84 -11.63 12.96
CA SER A 12 -6.09 -12.37 13.14
C SER A 12 -7.27 -11.43 13.46
N LEU A 13 -7.01 -10.37 14.23
CA LEU A 13 -8.00 -9.32 14.47
C LEU A 13 -8.32 -8.51 13.20
N LEU A 14 -7.36 -8.22 12.30
CA LEU A 14 -7.67 -7.57 11.02
C LEU A 14 -8.65 -8.40 10.17
N GLN A 15 -8.44 -9.71 10.05
CA GLN A 15 -9.29 -10.61 9.26
C GLN A 15 -10.73 -10.66 9.80
N SER A 16 -10.91 -10.58 11.12
CA SER A 16 -12.23 -10.58 11.76
C SER A 16 -12.95 -9.23 11.72
N HIS A 17 -12.23 -8.12 11.48
CA HIS A 17 -12.78 -6.75 11.48
C HIS A 17 -12.71 -6.10 10.10
N ILE A 18 -13.17 -6.81 9.07
CA ILE A 18 -13.37 -6.29 7.71
C ILE A 18 -14.81 -5.79 7.58
N TYR A 19 -14.96 -4.48 7.38
CA TYR A 19 -16.24 -3.82 7.16
C TYR A 19 -16.41 -3.54 5.66
N GLU A 20 -17.41 -4.19 5.06
CA GLU A 20 -17.74 -4.06 3.64
C GLU A 20 -18.80 -2.97 3.43
N PHE A 21 -18.58 -2.16 2.39
CA PHE A 21 -19.54 -1.18 1.89
C PHE A 21 -19.76 -1.38 0.39
N SER A 22 -21.00 -1.19 -0.07
CA SER A 22 -21.28 -1.16 -1.51
C SER A 22 -20.65 0.06 -2.17
N SER A 23 -20.69 1.22 -1.51
CA SER A 23 -20.10 2.46 -2.00
C SER A 23 -19.72 3.38 -0.84
N LEU A 24 -18.59 4.08 -0.97
CA LEU A 24 -18.15 5.16 -0.08
C LEU A 24 -17.57 6.31 -0.92
N PRO A 25 -17.45 7.54 -0.39
CA PRO A 25 -16.60 8.55 -1.04
C PRO A 25 -15.14 8.10 -1.09
N SER A 26 -14.58 7.76 0.08
CA SER A 26 -13.23 7.21 0.20
C SER A 26 -13.14 6.31 1.44
N THR A 27 -12.60 5.11 1.28
CA THR A 27 -12.26 4.19 2.38
C THR A 27 -11.24 4.81 3.33
N GLN A 28 -10.29 5.59 2.81
CA GLN A 28 -9.26 6.27 3.60
C GLN A 28 -9.88 7.34 4.50
N LEU A 29 -10.75 8.19 3.94
CA LEU A 29 -11.45 9.22 4.72
C LEU A 29 -12.43 8.62 5.72
N TYR A 30 -13.12 7.54 5.33
CA TYR A 30 -14.03 6.84 6.23
C TYR A 30 -13.27 6.24 7.41
N ALA A 31 -12.17 5.53 7.18
CA ALA A 31 -11.33 4.99 8.24
C ALA A 31 -10.80 6.09 9.18
N LEU A 32 -10.39 7.23 8.61
CA LEU A 32 -9.95 8.40 9.38
C LEU A 32 -11.06 8.93 10.30
N GLU A 33 -12.28 9.03 9.80
CA GLU A 33 -13.43 9.50 10.57
C GLU A 33 -13.83 8.51 11.67
N MET A 34 -13.78 7.21 11.39
CA MET A 34 -14.04 6.17 12.41
C MET A 34 -13.06 6.25 13.58
N ILE A 35 -11.80 6.59 13.31
CA ILE A 35 -10.78 6.81 14.35
C ILE A 35 -11.03 8.14 15.09
N LYS A 36 -11.31 9.24 14.38
CA LYS A 36 -11.55 10.55 15.00
C LYS A 36 -12.77 10.57 15.92
N SER A 37 -13.83 9.90 15.51
CA SER A 37 -15.06 9.76 16.29
C SER A 37 -14.97 8.71 17.41
N ASN A 38 -13.86 7.96 17.50
CA ASN A 38 -13.70 6.78 18.36
C ASN A 38 -14.77 5.70 18.13
N THR A 39 -15.33 5.63 16.92
CA THR A 39 -16.34 4.62 16.55
C THR A 39 -15.70 3.25 16.35
N LEU A 40 -14.51 3.21 15.75
CA LEU A 40 -13.73 1.98 15.57
C LEU A 40 -12.32 2.14 16.16
N MET A 41 -11.84 1.09 16.80
CA MET A 41 -10.48 0.99 17.31
C MET A 41 -9.65 0.06 16.43
N PRO A 42 -8.40 0.42 16.07
CA PRO A 42 -7.52 -0.49 15.35
C PRO A 42 -7.26 -1.78 16.15
N PRO A 43 -7.09 -2.94 15.49
CA PRO A 43 -7.04 -3.10 14.04
C PRO A 43 -8.42 -3.24 13.38
N PHE A 44 -8.59 -2.64 12.21
CA PHE A 44 -9.78 -2.85 11.34
C PHE A 44 -9.44 -2.60 9.88
N CYS A 45 -10.28 -3.10 8.96
CA CYS A 45 -10.23 -2.81 7.54
C CYS A 45 -11.58 -2.30 7.04
N ILE A 46 -11.55 -1.22 6.26
CA ILE A 46 -12.70 -0.68 5.52
C ILE A 46 -12.50 -1.02 4.05
N TRP A 47 -13.44 -1.74 3.47
CA TRP A 47 -13.44 -2.06 2.05
C TRP A 47 -14.73 -1.54 1.41
N ALA A 48 -14.60 -0.93 0.23
CA ALA A 48 -15.74 -0.52 -0.57
C ALA A 48 -15.64 -1.08 -1.98
N ARG A 49 -16.76 -1.59 -2.52
CA ARG A 49 -16.84 -2.04 -3.92
C ARG A 49 -16.69 -0.89 -4.91
N HIS A 50 -17.16 0.30 -4.52
CA HIS A 50 -17.10 1.52 -5.31
C HIS A 50 -16.64 2.69 -4.45
N GLN A 51 -15.79 3.56 -5.01
CA GLN A 51 -15.41 4.84 -4.38
C GLN A 51 -15.71 6.02 -5.30
N SER A 52 -16.60 6.94 -4.89
CA SER A 52 -16.98 8.09 -5.73
C SER A 52 -15.97 9.24 -5.72
N ASP A 53 -15.17 9.35 -4.65
CA ASP A 53 -14.20 10.42 -4.44
C ASP A 53 -12.91 9.88 -3.80
N ALA A 54 -12.36 8.84 -4.43
CA ALA A 54 -11.14 8.20 -3.95
C ALA A 54 -9.93 9.16 -3.99
N ILE A 55 -9.09 9.08 -2.97
CA ILE A 55 -7.94 9.97 -2.77
C ILE A 55 -6.64 9.20 -3.00
N GLY A 56 -5.76 9.77 -3.80
CA GLY A 56 -4.36 9.37 -3.96
C GLY A 56 -3.40 10.29 -3.21
N SER A 57 -2.10 10.03 -3.34
CA SER A 57 -1.06 10.83 -2.68
C SER A 57 -1.16 12.31 -3.03
N ARG A 58 -0.77 13.19 -2.10
CA ARG A 58 -0.75 14.66 -2.30
C ARG A 58 -2.12 15.26 -2.67
N GLY A 59 -3.21 14.61 -2.27
CA GLY A 59 -4.56 15.07 -2.54
C GLY A 59 -5.02 14.92 -3.99
N ASN A 60 -4.25 14.19 -4.81
CA ASN A 60 -4.70 13.85 -6.16
C ASN A 60 -5.94 12.96 -6.08
N ARG A 61 -6.86 13.09 -7.04
CA ARG A 61 -7.98 12.17 -7.17
C ARG A 61 -7.48 10.83 -7.72
N TRP A 62 -7.92 9.73 -7.11
CA TRP A 62 -7.78 8.41 -7.69
C TRP A 62 -8.94 8.20 -8.67
N GLU A 63 -8.63 8.19 -9.97
CA GLU A 63 -9.64 7.98 -11.01
C GLU A 63 -10.22 6.56 -10.92
N GLU A 64 -11.54 6.47 -11.06
CA GLU A 64 -12.27 5.22 -10.90
C GLU A 64 -11.97 4.26 -12.04
N VAL A 65 -11.69 3.00 -11.69
CA VAL A 65 -11.65 1.88 -12.63
C VAL A 65 -12.82 0.96 -12.26
N PRO A 66 -13.71 0.58 -13.21
CA PRO A 66 -14.97 -0.12 -12.92
C PRO A 66 -14.85 -1.36 -12.04
N ASN A 67 -13.71 -2.07 -12.12
CA ASN A 67 -13.37 -3.12 -11.17
C ASN A 67 -12.01 -2.81 -10.57
N ALA A 68 -12.03 -2.31 -9.32
CA ALA A 68 -10.85 -2.04 -8.54
C ALA A 68 -11.00 -2.64 -7.14
N MET A 69 -9.91 -3.17 -6.61
CA MET A 69 -9.82 -3.57 -5.22
C MET A 69 -9.34 -2.37 -4.42
N THR A 70 -10.24 -1.74 -3.67
CA THR A 70 -9.91 -0.54 -2.90
C THR A 70 -10.33 -0.65 -1.44
N PHE A 71 -9.36 -0.55 -0.54
CA PHE A 71 -9.59 -0.73 0.89
C PHE A 71 -8.59 0.11 1.69
N SER A 72 -8.92 0.35 2.95
CA SER A 72 -8.05 1.03 3.90
C SER A 72 -8.07 0.31 5.24
N PHE A 73 -6.90 -0.09 5.74
CA PHE A 73 -6.78 -0.75 7.04
C PHE A 73 -6.03 0.14 8.03
N ALA A 74 -6.40 0.02 9.30
CA ALA A 74 -5.81 0.78 10.39
C ALA A 74 -5.06 -0.15 11.35
N LEU A 75 -3.86 0.24 11.74
CA LEU A 75 -2.99 -0.46 12.69
C LEU A 75 -2.47 0.52 13.74
N THR A 76 -2.25 0.06 14.98
CA THR A 76 -1.58 0.90 15.97
C THR A 76 -0.09 0.99 15.64
N LEU A 77 0.56 2.12 15.94
CA LEU A 77 2.02 2.23 15.71
C LEU A 77 2.81 1.22 16.56
N ALA A 78 2.25 0.82 17.71
CA ALA A 78 2.85 -0.17 18.58
C ALA A 78 2.80 -1.60 18.00
N SER A 79 1.87 -1.90 17.09
CA SER A 79 1.80 -3.21 16.46
C SER A 79 2.80 -3.35 15.31
N LEU A 80 3.20 -2.25 14.66
CA LEU A 80 4.15 -2.26 13.54
C LEU A 80 5.55 -2.78 13.95
N PRO A 81 6.33 -3.36 13.02
CA PRO A 81 7.71 -3.75 13.30
C PRO A 81 8.53 -2.58 13.86
N LYS A 82 9.29 -2.84 14.93
CA LYS A 82 10.02 -1.78 15.66
C LYS A 82 11.11 -1.11 14.83
N ASP A 83 11.63 -1.79 13.82
CA ASP A 83 12.65 -1.28 12.91
C ASP A 83 12.06 -0.51 11.71
N LEU A 84 10.72 -0.49 11.56
CA LEU A 84 10.04 0.29 10.52
C LEU A 84 9.99 1.78 10.89
N LYS A 85 10.57 2.62 10.03
CA LYS A 85 10.29 4.06 10.05
C LYS A 85 8.92 4.32 9.42
N ILE A 86 8.08 5.11 10.09
CA ILE A 86 6.72 5.41 9.62
C ILE A 86 6.72 6.07 8.23
N GLN A 87 7.74 6.87 7.93
CA GLN A 87 7.93 7.50 6.61
C GLN A 87 8.11 6.48 5.48
N SER A 88 8.45 5.22 5.80
CA SER A 88 8.66 4.13 4.85
C SER A 88 7.56 3.08 4.90
N ALA A 89 6.45 3.37 5.60
CA ALA A 89 5.33 2.45 5.71
C ALA A 89 4.67 2.15 4.35
N SER A 90 4.66 3.10 3.41
CA SER A 90 4.14 2.86 2.05
C SER A 90 4.98 1.84 1.29
N ILE A 91 6.32 1.91 1.45
CA ILE A 91 7.24 0.91 0.89
C ILE A 91 6.99 -0.43 1.57
N PHE A 92 6.82 -0.42 2.89
CA PHE A 92 6.60 -1.64 3.66
C PHE A 92 5.37 -2.42 3.21
N PHE A 93 4.21 -1.79 3.21
CA PHE A 93 2.97 -2.45 2.75
C PHE A 93 2.93 -2.64 1.24
N GLY A 94 3.60 -1.78 0.46
CA GLY A 94 3.72 -1.95 -0.98
C GLY A 94 4.48 -3.21 -1.36
N VAL A 95 5.60 -3.51 -0.70
CA VAL A 95 6.37 -4.74 -0.93
C VAL A 95 5.56 -5.96 -0.51
N ILE A 96 4.89 -5.93 0.64
CA ILE A 96 4.01 -7.05 1.06
C ILE A 96 2.94 -7.31 0.01
N MET A 97 2.31 -6.25 -0.52
CA MET A 97 1.32 -6.39 -1.60
C MET A 97 1.93 -6.96 -2.89
N CYS A 98 3.14 -6.53 -3.28
CA CYS A 98 3.83 -7.12 -4.43
C CYS A 98 4.11 -8.61 -4.23
N GLU A 99 4.63 -9.01 -3.07
CA GLU A 99 4.91 -10.41 -2.76
C GLU A 99 3.62 -11.26 -2.71
N PHE A 100 2.54 -10.71 -2.15
CA PHE A 100 1.24 -11.35 -2.17
C PHE A 100 0.71 -11.53 -3.60
N LEU A 101 0.72 -10.49 -4.43
CA LEU A 101 0.28 -10.62 -5.83
C LEU A 101 1.17 -11.58 -6.63
N ARG A 102 2.48 -11.64 -6.35
CA ARG A 102 3.41 -12.61 -6.96
C ARG A 102 3.10 -14.05 -6.57
N SER A 103 2.66 -14.30 -5.34
CA SER A 103 2.22 -15.65 -4.94
C SER A 103 0.99 -16.10 -5.73
N LEU A 104 0.19 -15.15 -6.23
CA LEU A 104 -0.92 -15.40 -7.16
C LEU A 104 -0.49 -15.48 -8.65
N GLY A 105 0.81 -15.32 -8.94
CA GLY A 105 1.39 -15.40 -10.28
C GLY A 105 1.60 -14.06 -11.00
N SER A 106 1.41 -12.93 -10.32
CA SER A 106 1.58 -11.59 -10.92
C SER A 106 3.06 -11.21 -11.06
N GLN A 107 3.37 -10.36 -12.04
CA GLN A 107 4.67 -9.71 -12.19
C GLN A 107 4.74 -8.34 -11.51
N THR A 108 3.78 -8.04 -10.63
CA THR A 108 3.70 -6.75 -9.94
C THR A 108 5.01 -6.41 -9.23
N TRP A 109 5.44 -5.15 -9.33
CA TRP A 109 6.58 -4.60 -8.61
C TRP A 109 6.27 -3.21 -8.05
N LEU A 110 7.05 -2.79 -7.07
CA LEU A 110 6.85 -1.50 -6.39
C LEU A 110 7.75 -0.43 -7.02
N LYS A 111 7.13 0.54 -7.71
CA LYS A 111 7.81 1.78 -8.09
C LYS A 111 7.83 2.74 -6.90
N TYR A 112 9.01 3.30 -6.62
CA TYR A 112 9.21 4.22 -5.52
C TYR A 112 8.25 5.42 -5.58
N PRO A 113 7.70 5.85 -4.43
CA PRO A 113 7.77 5.21 -3.11
C PRO A 113 6.58 4.29 -2.78
N ASN A 114 5.55 4.26 -3.63
CA ASN A 114 4.22 3.77 -3.24
C ASN A 114 3.32 3.35 -4.41
N ASP A 115 3.84 3.17 -5.62
CA ASP A 115 3.01 2.82 -6.77
C ASP A 115 3.24 1.36 -7.19
N LEU A 116 2.15 0.62 -7.44
CA LEU A 116 2.20 -0.76 -7.91
C LEU A 116 2.20 -0.77 -9.44
N TYR A 117 3.14 -1.49 -10.03
CA TYR A 117 3.39 -1.52 -11.47
C TYR A 117 3.47 -2.94 -12.03
N ILE A 118 3.04 -3.11 -13.28
CA ILE A 118 3.36 -4.26 -14.14
C ILE A 118 4.01 -3.69 -15.41
N GLY A 119 5.22 -4.16 -15.73
CA GLY A 119 6.04 -3.50 -16.76
C GLY A 119 6.20 -2.01 -16.44
N GLU A 120 5.82 -1.15 -17.37
CA GLU A 120 5.83 0.32 -17.21
C GLU A 120 4.46 0.91 -16.81
N GLY A 121 3.44 0.06 -16.64
CA GLY A 121 2.07 0.47 -16.35
C GLY A 121 1.76 0.50 -14.86
N LYS A 122 1.28 1.65 -14.36
CA LYS A 122 0.76 1.76 -12.99
C LYS A 122 -0.59 1.06 -12.89
N ILE A 123 -0.67 0.04 -12.04
CA ILE A 123 -1.90 -0.72 -11.77
C ILE A 123 -2.53 -0.38 -10.43
N GLY A 124 -1.80 0.30 -9.55
CA GLY A 124 -2.22 0.46 -8.16
C GLY A 124 -1.37 1.45 -7.39
N GLY A 125 -1.74 1.70 -6.14
CA GLY A 125 -1.00 2.58 -5.25
C GLY A 125 -1.35 2.39 -3.79
N ILE A 126 -0.42 2.84 -2.94
CA ILE A 126 -0.51 2.79 -1.50
C ILE A 126 -0.53 4.23 -0.95
N LEU A 127 -1.43 4.50 -0.02
CA LEU A 127 -1.54 5.77 0.68
C LEU A 127 -1.45 5.51 2.19
N THR A 128 -0.50 6.13 2.87
CA THR A 128 -0.34 5.98 4.31
C THR A 128 -0.58 7.30 5.02
N GLN A 129 -1.41 7.30 6.06
CA GLN A 129 -1.70 8.48 6.87
C GLN A 129 -1.59 8.13 8.35
N LYS A 130 -0.79 8.88 9.10
CA LYS A 130 -0.73 8.77 10.56
C LYS A 130 -1.76 9.70 11.20
N ILE A 131 -2.53 9.18 12.14
CA ILE A 131 -3.36 9.96 13.07
C ILE A 131 -3.16 9.44 14.49
N HIS A 132 -2.83 10.32 15.43
CA HIS A 132 -2.48 9.95 16.80
C HIS A 132 -1.44 8.81 16.86
N ASN A 133 -1.79 7.67 17.48
CA ASN A 133 -0.99 6.45 17.56
C ASN A 133 -1.43 5.36 16.56
N THR A 134 -2.06 5.77 15.46
CA THR A 134 -2.60 4.89 14.43
C THR A 134 -2.02 5.23 13.07
N LEU A 135 -1.70 4.21 12.28
CA LEU A 135 -1.40 4.31 10.87
C LEU A 135 -2.58 3.75 10.08
N ILE A 136 -3.10 4.53 9.13
CA ILE A 136 -4.08 4.10 8.15
C ILE A 136 -3.35 3.88 6.84
N CYS A 137 -3.50 2.69 6.25
CA CYS A 137 -2.92 2.31 4.98
C CYS A 137 -4.04 1.97 3.99
N GLY A 138 -4.23 2.86 3.01
CA GLY A 138 -5.11 2.67 1.87
C GLY A 138 -4.37 2.00 0.71
N ILE A 139 -4.97 0.98 0.12
CA ILE A 139 -4.46 0.31 -1.08
C ILE A 139 -5.55 0.29 -2.13
N GLY A 140 -5.20 0.72 -3.34
CA GLY A 140 -6.04 0.62 -4.53
C GLY A 140 -5.32 -0.17 -5.62
N ILE A 141 -6.01 -1.15 -6.21
CA ILE A 141 -5.50 -1.98 -7.33
C ILE A 141 -6.58 -2.04 -8.41
N ASN A 142 -6.22 -1.68 -9.63
CA ASN A 142 -7.07 -1.84 -10.81
C ASN A 142 -7.13 -3.33 -11.17
N LEU A 143 -8.29 -3.96 -11.10
CA LEU A 143 -8.44 -5.39 -11.37
C LEU A 143 -8.62 -5.67 -12.86
N HIS A 144 -9.70 -5.16 -13.44
CA HIS A 144 -10.01 -5.30 -14.86
C HIS A 144 -11.02 -4.23 -15.30
N SER A 145 -11.11 -4.01 -16.60
CA SER A 145 -12.04 -3.04 -17.18
C SER A 145 -12.78 -3.67 -18.36
N PRO A 146 -14.10 -3.43 -18.53
CA PRO A 146 -14.89 -4.03 -19.60
C PRO A 146 -14.42 -3.70 -21.03
N GLN A 147 -13.75 -2.56 -21.27
CA GLN A 147 -13.06 -2.22 -22.54
C GLN A 147 -12.39 -0.82 -22.46
N HIS A 148 -11.25 -0.64 -23.15
CA HIS A 148 -10.56 0.64 -23.41
C HIS A 148 -10.27 1.56 -22.19
N SER A 149 -10.05 1.00 -21.00
CA SER A 149 -9.47 1.79 -19.91
C SER A 149 -8.06 2.23 -20.28
N LYS A 150 -7.77 3.54 -20.16
CA LYS A 150 -6.41 4.10 -20.25
C LYS A 150 -5.50 3.63 -19.11
N TYR A 151 -6.07 3.01 -18.07
CA TYR A 151 -5.34 2.54 -16.90
C TYR A 151 -4.96 1.07 -17.03
N PRO A 152 -3.66 0.74 -16.89
CA PRO A 152 -3.20 -0.63 -16.70
C PRO A 152 -3.91 -1.29 -15.52
N THR A 153 -4.13 -2.59 -15.63
CA THR A 153 -4.78 -3.42 -14.62
C THR A 153 -3.89 -4.59 -14.22
N LEU A 154 -4.24 -5.26 -13.12
CA LEU A 154 -3.68 -6.56 -12.77
C LEU A 154 -3.92 -7.56 -13.93
N GLU A 155 -3.04 -8.56 -14.06
CA GLU A 155 -3.15 -9.54 -15.14
C GLU A 155 -4.50 -10.27 -15.10
N GLU A 156 -5.18 -10.35 -16.25
CA GLU A 156 -6.53 -10.92 -16.40
C GLU A 156 -6.70 -12.30 -15.74
N PRO A 157 -5.76 -13.27 -15.88
CA PRO A 157 -5.92 -14.60 -15.28
C PRO A 157 -5.98 -14.59 -13.74
N ILE A 158 -5.48 -13.51 -13.12
CA ILE A 158 -5.49 -13.30 -11.67
C ILE A 158 -6.71 -12.47 -11.31
N SER A 159 -6.91 -11.34 -11.99
CA SER A 159 -7.92 -10.36 -11.60
C SER A 159 -9.36 -10.87 -11.70
N HIS A 160 -9.65 -11.78 -12.63
CA HIS A 160 -10.97 -12.42 -12.77
C HIS A 160 -11.26 -13.49 -11.72
N LYS A 161 -10.25 -13.92 -10.94
CA LYS A 161 -10.40 -14.92 -9.86
C LYS A 161 -10.46 -14.30 -8.48
N ILE A 162 -10.33 -12.97 -8.38
CA ILE A 162 -10.32 -12.28 -7.10
C ILE A 162 -11.74 -12.22 -6.53
N GLU A 163 -11.96 -12.95 -5.45
CA GLU A 163 -13.07 -12.76 -4.54
C GLU A 163 -12.63 -11.81 -3.42
N ALA A 164 -13.23 -10.61 -3.38
CA ALA A 164 -12.69 -9.49 -2.61
C ALA A 164 -12.47 -9.78 -1.12
N ARG A 165 -13.38 -10.52 -0.47
CA ARG A 165 -13.25 -10.89 0.95
C ARG A 165 -12.10 -11.88 1.17
N ALA A 166 -12.03 -12.93 0.36
CA ALA A 166 -10.94 -13.92 0.43
C ALA A 166 -9.59 -13.24 0.13
N PHE A 167 -9.53 -12.35 -0.86
CA PHE A 167 -8.32 -11.57 -1.18
C PHE A 167 -7.82 -10.76 0.01
N LEU A 168 -8.71 -10.12 0.78
CA LEU A 168 -8.32 -9.37 1.98
C LEU A 168 -7.83 -10.29 3.09
N GLU A 169 -8.54 -11.39 3.33
CA GLU A 169 -8.18 -12.38 4.34
C GLU A 169 -6.79 -12.97 4.05
N ASP A 170 -6.53 -13.37 2.81
CA ASP A 170 -5.26 -13.92 2.32
C ASP A 170 -4.14 -12.85 2.32
N PHE A 171 -4.46 -11.61 1.92
CA PHE A 171 -3.50 -10.50 1.98
C PHE A 171 -3.06 -10.24 3.42
N PHE A 172 -3.98 -10.20 4.37
CA PHE A 172 -3.63 -10.00 5.78
C PHE A 172 -2.89 -11.22 6.34
N GLU A 173 -3.23 -12.44 5.94
CA GLU A 173 -2.49 -13.65 6.31
C GLU A 173 -1.01 -13.56 5.86
N SER A 174 -0.75 -12.96 4.70
CA SER A 174 0.61 -12.78 4.19
C SER A 174 1.52 -11.96 5.12
N PHE A 175 0.97 -11.14 6.02
CA PHE A 175 1.74 -10.32 6.97
C PHE A 175 2.54 -11.20 7.96
N ASN A 176 2.11 -12.45 8.17
CA ASN A 176 2.81 -13.43 9.00
C ASN A 176 4.21 -13.75 8.46
N ASN A 177 4.44 -13.54 7.16
CA ASN A 177 5.73 -13.77 6.51
C ASN A 177 6.71 -12.60 6.66
N PHE A 178 6.26 -11.44 7.15
CA PHE A 178 7.03 -10.18 7.13
C PHE A 178 7.06 -9.50 8.50
N VAL A 179 8.01 -9.94 9.33
CA VAL A 179 8.09 -9.52 10.75
C VAL A 179 9.03 -8.33 11.00
N SER A 180 9.73 -7.83 9.98
CA SER A 180 10.72 -6.74 10.12
C SER A 180 10.84 -5.87 8.88
N TRP A 181 11.17 -4.58 9.07
CA TRP A 181 11.56 -3.69 7.98
C TRP A 181 12.82 -4.19 7.27
N LYS A 182 13.80 -4.74 8.01
CA LYS A 182 15.04 -5.26 7.40
C LYS A 182 14.79 -6.32 6.31
N GLN A 183 13.84 -7.24 6.54
CA GLN A 183 13.46 -8.26 5.58
C GLN A 183 12.85 -7.63 4.32
N ILE A 184 11.86 -6.76 4.52
CA ILE A 184 11.18 -6.03 3.45
C ILE A 184 12.16 -5.18 2.64
N PHE A 185 13.06 -4.45 3.31
CA PHE A 185 14.06 -3.63 2.67
C PHE A 185 15.03 -4.46 1.83
N SER A 186 15.40 -5.67 2.29
CA SER A 186 16.27 -6.57 1.53
C SER A 186 15.63 -6.99 0.21
N ILE A 187 14.32 -7.26 0.21
CA ILE A 187 13.54 -7.56 -1.01
C ILE A 187 13.50 -6.31 -1.91
N TYR A 188 13.07 -5.18 -1.35
CA TYR A 188 12.90 -3.94 -2.12
C TYR A 188 14.21 -3.44 -2.76
N LYS A 189 15.33 -3.56 -2.04
CA LYS A 189 16.64 -3.15 -2.52
C LYS A 189 17.06 -3.90 -3.78
N LEU A 190 16.72 -5.18 -3.92
CA LEU A 190 17.06 -5.99 -5.10
C LEU A 190 16.36 -5.51 -6.38
N GLU A 191 15.17 -4.92 -6.23
CA GLU A 191 14.36 -4.45 -7.36
C GLU A 191 14.44 -2.94 -7.56
N PHE A 192 15.14 -2.22 -6.69
CA PHE A 192 15.16 -0.76 -6.72
C PHE A 192 15.69 -0.21 -8.05
N ASN A 193 16.59 -0.92 -8.72
CA ASN A 193 17.11 -0.54 -10.04
C ASN A 193 16.04 -0.44 -11.13
N LYS A 194 14.88 -1.11 -10.99
CA LYS A 194 13.73 -0.95 -11.90
C LYS A 194 13.19 0.48 -11.92
N ASN A 195 13.52 1.28 -10.90
CA ASN A 195 13.15 2.69 -10.83
C ASN A 195 14.00 3.61 -11.71
N ASN A 196 15.13 3.15 -12.27
CA ASN A 196 16.12 4.02 -12.92
C ASN A 196 15.54 4.86 -14.08
N THR A 197 14.53 4.34 -14.79
CA THR A 197 13.87 5.04 -15.91
C THR A 197 12.79 6.03 -15.45
N PHE A 198 12.49 6.07 -14.15
CA PHE A 198 11.42 6.89 -13.58
C PHE A 198 11.95 8.11 -12.85
N PHE A 199 11.03 9.05 -12.64
CA PHE A 199 11.31 10.30 -11.97
C PHE A 199 10.32 10.54 -10.84
N PHE A 200 10.70 11.40 -9.90
CA PHE A 200 9.79 11.92 -8.89
C PHE A 200 9.95 13.44 -8.76
N HIS A 201 8.93 14.06 -8.17
CA HIS A 201 8.89 15.50 -7.97
C HIS A 201 9.34 15.85 -6.55
N LEU A 202 10.34 16.72 -6.44
CA LEU A 202 10.82 17.32 -5.21
C LEU A 202 11.01 18.82 -5.42
N ASP A 203 10.38 19.64 -4.58
CA ASP A 203 10.46 21.11 -4.64
C ASP A 203 10.19 21.70 -6.03
N GLY A 204 9.19 21.14 -6.73
CA GLY A 204 8.81 21.56 -8.09
C GLY A 204 9.76 21.10 -9.20
N LYS A 205 10.82 20.35 -8.88
CA LYS A 205 11.77 19.80 -9.85
C LYS A 205 11.56 18.30 -10.03
N GLN A 206 11.77 17.85 -11.26
CA GLN A 206 11.77 16.44 -11.60
C GLN A 206 13.19 15.88 -11.37
N ILE A 207 13.30 14.86 -10.53
CA ILE A 207 14.56 14.18 -10.22
C ILE A 207 14.49 12.75 -10.75
N ALA A 208 15.47 12.38 -11.57
CA ALA A 208 15.62 11.02 -12.08
C ALA A 208 16.07 10.09 -10.95
N LEU A 209 15.39 8.96 -10.78
CA LEU A 209 15.71 8.01 -9.71
C LEU A 209 17.07 7.33 -9.91
N GLU A 210 17.57 7.23 -11.15
CA GLU A 210 18.93 6.77 -11.46
C GLU A 210 20.03 7.60 -10.78
N ASN A 211 19.76 8.88 -10.49
CA ASN A 211 20.71 9.79 -9.84
C ASN A 211 20.57 9.79 -8.31
N THR A 212 19.93 8.77 -7.74
CA THR A 212 19.67 8.65 -6.31
C THR A 212 20.22 7.35 -5.75
N THR A 213 20.52 7.33 -4.45
CA THR A 213 20.88 6.10 -3.74
C THR A 213 19.81 5.79 -2.69
N LEU A 214 19.29 4.56 -2.68
CA LEU A 214 18.36 4.12 -1.65
C LEU A 214 19.09 3.85 -0.33
N ASN A 215 18.70 4.56 0.73
CA ASN A 215 19.21 4.36 2.09
C ASN A 215 18.48 3.19 2.78
N GLU A 216 19.11 2.62 3.82
CA GLU A 216 18.56 1.49 4.60
C GLU A 216 17.22 1.77 5.28
N ASP A 217 16.88 3.03 5.50
CA ASP A 217 15.60 3.44 6.08
C ASP A 217 14.52 3.71 5.03
N GLY A 218 14.78 3.48 3.74
CA GLY A 218 13.83 3.68 2.64
C GLY A 218 13.79 5.11 2.09
N SER A 219 14.58 6.03 2.64
CA SER A 219 14.79 7.35 2.06
C SER A 219 15.73 7.30 0.85
N LEU A 220 15.67 8.33 0.01
CA LEU A 220 16.65 8.54 -1.05
C LEU A 220 17.75 9.47 -0.57
N ASN A 221 18.99 9.22 -1.00
CA ASN A 221 20.09 10.16 -0.94
C ASN A 221 20.21 10.85 -2.31
N ILE A 222 20.16 12.18 -2.30
CA ILE A 222 20.34 13.03 -3.47
C ILE A 222 21.40 14.08 -3.12
N ASN A 223 22.55 14.04 -3.79
CA ASN A 223 23.65 14.97 -3.55
C ASN A 223 24.06 15.10 -2.07
N GLY A 224 24.03 13.99 -1.31
CA GLY A 224 24.36 13.97 0.12
C GLY A 224 23.19 14.29 1.05
N HIS A 225 22.02 14.64 0.52
CA HIS A 225 20.83 14.95 1.30
C HIS A 225 19.87 13.76 1.38
N LYS A 226 19.48 13.42 2.60
CA LYS A 226 18.48 12.38 2.88
C LYS A 226 17.06 12.93 2.70
N ILE A 227 16.28 12.32 1.82
CA ILE A 227 14.92 12.74 1.48
C ILE A 227 13.96 11.56 1.57
N TYR A 228 12.94 11.69 2.39
CA TYR A 228 11.78 10.80 2.37
C TYR A 228 10.76 11.34 1.38
N SER A 229 10.15 10.45 0.59
CA SER A 229 8.98 10.84 -0.17
C SER A 229 7.79 10.97 0.78
N LEU A 230 7.56 12.18 1.29
CA LEU A 230 6.33 12.52 2.00
C LEU A 230 5.18 12.46 0.97
N ARG A 231 4.19 11.61 1.24
CA ARG A 231 3.07 11.31 0.34
C ARG A 231 1.75 11.37 1.08
#